data_AF-A0A1W1UMX3-F1
#
_entry.id   AF-A0A1W1UMX3-F1
#
_cell.length_a   1.000
_cell.length_b   1.000
_cell.length_c   1.000
_cell.angle_alpha   90.00
_cell.angle_beta   90.00
_cell.angle_gamma   90.00
#
_symmetry.space_group_name_H-M   'P 1'
#
loop_
_entity.id
_entity.type
_entity.pdbx_description
1 polymer ?
#
loop_
_entity_poly.entity_id
_entity_poly.type
_entity_poly.pdbx_seq_one_letter_code
_entity_poly.pdbx_strand_id
1 'polypeptide(L)'
;MNNTIAIKKVTDYSMDRLKTSVSENATQDEAIRSDGFFPYISLHALRNAMRIDGTVTNERLKSAVIEAIASVNHDLKAFRRQQQNNGVDKLANVGDDHIDGESVAVQRYKRAVYCLAVAELTEHYRSYDATNTGRKQADENEPLIGELRRNARFAISDILGEVRLTAELV
;
A
#
# COMPACT_ATOMS: atom_id res chain seq x y z
N MET A 1 -21.04 -51.72 23.02
CA MET A 1 -21.54 -50.33 23.03
C MET A 1 -20.89 -49.62 21.85
N ASN A 2 -21.58 -49.52 20.71
CA ASN A 2 -21.02 -48.93 19.48
C ASN A 2 -21.36 -47.43 19.44
N ASN A 3 -20.35 -46.57 19.53
CA ASN A 3 -20.53 -45.12 19.44
C ASN A 3 -20.29 -44.65 18.00
N THR A 4 -21.38 -44.47 17.25
CA THR A 4 -21.36 -43.85 15.91
C THR A 4 -21.27 -42.34 16.06
N ILE A 5 -20.18 -41.72 15.59
CA ILE A 5 -20.03 -40.26 15.53
C ILE A 5 -20.72 -39.77 14.25
N ALA A 6 -21.88 -39.12 14.40
CA ALA A 6 -22.57 -38.48 13.28
C ALA A 6 -21.90 -37.15 12.94
N ILE A 7 -21.20 -37.08 11.80
CA ILE A 7 -20.73 -35.81 11.24
C ILE A 7 -21.94 -35.15 10.55
N LYS A 8 -22.43 -34.03 11.10
CA LYS A 8 -23.49 -33.24 10.45
C LYS A 8 -22.96 -32.68 9.13
N LYS A 9 -23.59 -33.07 8.02
CA LYS A 9 -23.31 -32.52 6.70
C LYS A 9 -23.70 -31.04 6.72
N VAL A 10 -22.73 -30.14 6.50
CA VAL A 10 -22.97 -28.70 6.39
C VAL A 10 -23.77 -28.48 5.09
N THR A 11 -25.03 -28.05 5.22
CA THR A 11 -26.00 -27.99 4.12
C THR A 11 -25.88 -26.72 3.25
N ASP A 12 -25.11 -25.71 3.66
CA ASP A 12 -25.03 -24.43 2.94
C ASP A 12 -23.63 -24.17 2.37
N TYR A 13 -23.28 -24.83 1.26
CA TYR A 13 -22.22 -24.35 0.34
C TYR A 13 -22.81 -23.33 -0.63
N SER A 14 -23.45 -22.27 -0.13
CA SER A 14 -23.84 -21.17 -1.04
C SER A 14 -22.61 -20.32 -1.32
N MET A 15 -22.00 -20.51 -2.50
CA MET A 15 -20.96 -19.64 -3.08
C MET A 15 -21.33 -18.15 -3.03
N ASP A 16 -22.62 -17.84 -2.95
CA ASP A 16 -23.16 -16.49 -2.85
C ASP A 16 -22.78 -15.81 -1.53
N ARG A 17 -22.85 -16.50 -0.38
CA ARG A 17 -22.44 -15.92 0.92
C ARG A 17 -20.94 -15.69 1.03
N LEU A 18 -20.14 -16.56 0.41
CA LEU A 18 -18.68 -16.40 0.33
C LEU A 18 -18.30 -15.23 -0.58
N LYS A 19 -19.04 -15.00 -1.67
CA LYS A 19 -18.84 -13.81 -2.53
C LYS A 19 -19.31 -12.53 -1.83
N THR A 20 -20.44 -12.58 -1.12
CA THR A 20 -20.96 -11.43 -0.37
C THR A 20 -20.04 -11.03 0.77
N SER A 21 -19.46 -11.96 1.55
CA SER A 21 -18.52 -11.61 2.63
C SER A 21 -17.17 -11.09 2.12
N VAL A 22 -16.69 -11.58 0.98
CA VAL A 22 -15.50 -11.02 0.30
C VAL A 22 -15.80 -9.64 -0.27
N SER A 23 -17.00 -9.43 -0.83
CA SER A 23 -17.45 -8.15 -1.36
C SER A 23 -17.72 -7.10 -0.27
N GLU A 24 -18.31 -7.48 0.86
CA GLU A 24 -18.59 -6.57 1.98
C GLU A 24 -17.31 -6.11 2.68
N ASN A 25 -16.35 -7.03 2.87
CA ASN A 25 -15.03 -6.66 3.39
C ASN A 25 -14.31 -5.68 2.46
N ALA A 26 -14.46 -5.79 1.13
CA ALA A 26 -13.87 -4.85 0.18
C ALA A 26 -14.42 -3.41 0.29
N THR A 27 -15.55 -3.19 0.99
CA THR A 27 -16.27 -1.91 1.07
C THR A 27 -16.12 -1.15 2.39
N GLN A 28 -15.51 -1.71 3.43
CA GLN A 28 -15.13 -0.88 4.58
C GLN A 28 -13.91 -0.04 4.20
N ASP A 29 -14.11 1.28 4.12
CA ASP A 29 -13.04 2.26 3.90
C ASP A 29 -12.14 2.32 5.16
N GLU A 30 -11.36 1.27 5.33
CA GLU A 30 -10.39 1.16 6.41
C GLU A 30 -9.23 2.12 6.11
N ALA A 31 -8.97 3.02 7.05
CA ALA A 31 -7.87 3.96 6.97
C ALA A 31 -6.80 3.63 8.01
N ILE A 32 -5.55 3.50 7.55
CA ILE A 32 -4.40 3.27 8.41
C ILE A 32 -3.94 4.61 8.97
N ARG A 33 -3.89 4.70 10.30
CA ARG A 33 -3.49 5.90 11.03
C ARG A 33 -2.03 5.81 11.45
N SER A 34 -1.32 6.92 11.35
CA SER A 34 0.07 7.07 11.83
C SER A 34 0.13 8.01 13.04
N ASP A 35 1.31 8.53 13.36
CA ASP A 35 1.65 9.34 14.54
C ASP A 35 1.18 10.81 14.50
N GLY A 36 0.20 11.12 13.65
CA GLY A 36 -0.52 12.40 13.62
C GLY A 36 0.11 13.50 12.77
N PHE A 37 1.42 13.44 12.47
CA PHE A 37 2.06 14.37 11.54
C PHE A 37 1.75 14.02 10.08
N PHE A 38 1.83 12.74 9.74
CA PHE A 38 1.56 12.21 8.41
C PHE A 38 0.07 11.93 8.20
N PRO A 39 -0.43 12.07 6.95
CA PRO A 39 -1.85 11.83 6.64
C PRO A 39 -2.23 10.35 6.80
N TYR A 40 -3.51 10.08 7.00
CA TYR A 40 -4.03 8.72 7.00
C TYR A 40 -4.14 8.17 5.58
N ILE A 41 -3.97 6.85 5.46
CA ILE A 41 -4.02 6.15 4.19
C ILE A 41 -5.26 5.27 4.12
N SER A 42 -6.18 5.61 3.23
CA SER A 42 -7.35 4.77 2.91
C SER A 42 -6.94 3.59 2.03
N LEU A 43 -7.31 2.38 2.44
CA LEU A 43 -7.09 1.17 1.64
C LEU A 43 -7.93 1.17 0.36
N HIS A 44 -9.15 1.71 0.42
CA HIS A 44 -10.03 1.81 -0.74
C HIS A 44 -9.48 2.81 -1.79
N ALA A 45 -9.03 3.99 -1.34
CA ALA A 45 -8.42 4.98 -2.22
C ALA A 45 -7.16 4.42 -2.90
N LEU A 46 -6.31 3.71 -2.15
CA LEU A 46 -5.12 3.07 -2.70
C LEU A 46 -5.49 2.00 -3.73
N ARG A 47 -6.45 1.13 -3.42
CA ARG A 47 -6.92 0.07 -4.34
C ARG A 47 -7.38 0.65 -5.67
N ASN A 48 -8.15 1.75 -5.63
CA ASN A 48 -8.63 2.43 -6.83
C ASN A 48 -7.50 3.12 -7.60
N ALA A 49 -6.63 3.86 -6.90
CA ALA A 49 -5.54 4.62 -7.52
C ALA A 49 -4.52 3.70 -8.21
N MET A 50 -4.21 2.55 -7.60
CA MET A 50 -3.22 1.60 -8.09
C MET A 50 -3.83 0.45 -8.90
N ARG A 51 -5.16 0.45 -9.11
CA ARG A 51 -5.89 -0.60 -9.84
C ARG A 51 -5.59 -2.01 -9.30
N ILE A 52 -5.54 -2.16 -7.98
CA ILE A 52 -5.32 -3.46 -7.33
C ILE A 52 -6.57 -4.31 -7.49
N ASP A 53 -6.42 -5.49 -8.08
CA ASP A 53 -7.54 -6.40 -8.32
C ASP A 53 -8.12 -7.01 -7.03
N GLY A 54 -9.26 -7.69 -7.19
CA GLY A 54 -9.98 -8.33 -6.07
C GLY A 54 -9.31 -9.59 -5.52
N THR A 55 -8.19 -10.05 -6.07
CA THR A 55 -7.46 -11.22 -5.56
C THR A 55 -6.61 -10.89 -4.33
N VAL A 56 -6.22 -9.62 -4.17
CA VAL A 56 -5.55 -9.12 -2.97
C VAL A 56 -6.57 -8.87 -1.87
N THR A 57 -6.54 -9.72 -0.84
CA THR A 57 -7.36 -9.57 0.36
C THR A 57 -7.01 -8.27 1.11
N ASN A 58 -7.98 -7.72 1.84
CA ASN A 58 -7.74 -6.51 2.63
C ASN A 58 -6.65 -6.70 3.69
N GLU A 59 -6.55 -7.87 4.32
CA GLU A 59 -5.49 -8.15 5.29
C GLU A 59 -4.09 -8.05 4.67
N ARG A 60 -3.91 -8.60 3.45
CA ARG A 60 -2.64 -8.52 2.70
C ARG A 60 -2.33 -7.08 2.33
N LEU A 61 -3.31 -6.36 1.80
CA LEU A 61 -3.15 -4.95 1.46
C LEU A 61 -2.80 -4.11 2.69
N LYS A 62 -3.50 -4.34 3.81
CA LYS A 62 -3.26 -3.65 5.08
C LYS A 62 -1.83 -3.88 5.58
N SER A 63 -1.34 -5.12 5.55
CA SER A 63 0.03 -5.44 5.94
C SER A 63 1.06 -4.67 5.13
N ALA A 64 0.92 -4.68 3.80
CA ALA A 64 1.84 -3.98 2.90
C ALA A 64 1.79 -2.45 3.07
N VAL A 65 0.60 -1.89 3.34
CA VAL A 65 0.48 -0.46 3.61
C VAL A 65 1.13 -0.06 4.93
N ILE A 66 1.04 -0.90 5.97
CA ILE A 66 1.69 -0.63 7.26
C ILE A 66 3.21 -0.57 7.08
N GLU A 67 3.79 -1.54 6.37
CA GLU A 67 5.24 -1.58 6.12
C GLU A 67 5.68 -0.42 5.23
N ALA A 68 4.93 -0.13 4.16
CA ALA A 68 5.19 1.04 3.32
C ALA A 68 5.14 2.36 4.11
N ILE A 69 4.16 2.55 4.99
CA ILE A 69 4.09 3.73 5.88
C ILE A 69 5.31 3.77 6.80
N ALA A 70 5.71 2.65 7.40
CA ALA A 70 6.86 2.58 8.28
C ALA A 70 8.15 2.98 7.55
N SER A 71 8.36 2.49 6.33
CA SER A 71 9.50 2.83 5.48
C SER A 71 9.51 4.32 5.11
N VAL A 72 8.41 4.88 4.60
CA VAL A 72 8.36 6.31 4.23
C VAL A 72 8.55 7.21 5.47
N ASN A 73 7.95 6.84 6.60
CA ASN A 73 8.10 7.59 7.85
C ASN A 73 9.54 7.53 8.39
N HIS A 74 10.24 6.42 8.18
CA HIS A 74 11.65 6.29 8.52
C HIS A 74 12.49 7.28 7.71
N ASP A 75 12.31 7.29 6.39
CA ASP A 75 13.06 8.17 5.48
C ASP A 75 12.77 9.66 5.76
N LEU A 76 11.52 9.99 6.10
CA LEU A 76 11.10 11.36 6.42
C LEU A 76 11.26 11.74 7.90
N LYS A 77 11.89 10.90 8.73
CA LYS A 77 11.98 11.12 10.18
C LYS A 77 12.74 12.41 10.54
N ALA A 78 13.86 12.67 9.86
CA ALA A 78 14.65 13.87 10.10
C ALA A 78 13.89 15.12 9.65
N PHE A 79 13.29 15.06 8.47
CA PHE A 79 12.42 16.10 7.94
C PHE A 79 11.26 16.45 8.88
N ARG A 80 10.53 15.44 9.38
CA ARG A 80 9.45 15.66 10.36
C ARG A 80 9.94 16.43 11.58
N ARG A 81 11.08 16.01 12.16
CA ARG A 81 11.65 16.69 13.35
C ARG A 81 11.99 18.15 13.06
N GLN A 82 12.56 18.42 11.88
CA GLN A 82 12.86 19.79 11.46
C GLN A 82 11.58 20.62 11.33
N GLN A 83 10.54 20.09 10.68
CA GLN A 83 9.26 20.78 10.54
C GLN A 83 8.59 21.06 11.89
N GLN A 84 8.61 20.09 12.81
CA GLN A 84 8.08 20.28 14.17
C GLN A 84 8.85 21.34 14.95
N ASN A 85 10.18 21.40 14.83
CA ASN A 85 11.00 22.46 15.43
C ASN A 85 10.68 23.85 14.84
N ASN A 86 10.21 23.90 13.59
CA ASN A 86 9.75 25.11 12.93
C ASN A 86 8.28 25.45 13.23
N GLY A 87 7.62 24.72 14.14
CA GLY A 87 6.22 24.95 14.53
C GLY A 87 5.19 24.37 13.56
N VAL A 88 5.58 23.46 12.67
CA VAL A 88 4.68 22.79 11.73
C VAL A 88 4.27 21.43 12.29
N ASP A 89 2.99 21.30 12.66
CA ASP A 89 2.45 20.11 13.33
C ASP A 89 1.94 19.01 12.38
N LYS A 90 1.71 19.34 11.11
CA LYS A 90 1.16 18.41 10.10
C LYS A 90 1.84 18.57 8.76
N LEU A 91 1.98 17.47 8.02
CA LEU A 91 2.50 17.49 6.66
C LEU A 91 1.67 18.37 5.73
N ALA A 92 0.36 18.45 5.95
CA ALA A 92 -0.55 19.31 5.16
C ALA A 92 -0.22 20.81 5.27
N ASN A 93 0.50 21.22 6.31
CA ASN A 93 0.91 22.60 6.56
C ASN A 93 2.36 22.85 6.07
N VAL A 94 2.97 21.89 5.37
CA VAL A 94 4.30 22.05 4.77
C VAL A 94 4.14 22.72 3.41
N GLY A 95 4.70 23.92 3.28
CA GLY A 95 4.62 24.72 2.06
C GLY A 95 3.22 25.25 1.78
N ASP A 96 3.10 26.07 0.74
CA ASP A 96 1.84 26.74 0.38
C ASP A 96 1.17 26.10 -0.85
N ASP A 97 1.83 25.18 -1.52
CA ASP A 97 1.36 24.58 -2.77
C ASP A 97 0.25 23.56 -2.54
N HIS A 98 -0.90 23.80 -3.17
CA HIS A 98 -2.07 22.94 -3.16
C HIS A 98 -2.53 22.66 -4.58
N ILE A 99 -2.84 21.39 -4.87
CA ILE A 99 -3.44 20.97 -6.14
C ILE A 99 -4.76 20.27 -5.78
N ASP A 100 -5.86 20.67 -6.41
CA ASP A 100 -7.19 20.10 -6.14
C ASP A 100 -7.58 20.14 -4.63
N GLY A 101 -7.18 21.22 -3.95
CA GLY A 101 -7.48 21.42 -2.52
C GLY A 101 -6.65 20.57 -1.55
N GLU A 102 -5.70 19.76 -2.01
CA GLU A 102 -4.79 18.99 -1.16
C GLU A 102 -3.34 19.48 -1.29
N SER A 103 -2.63 19.56 -0.16
CA SER A 103 -1.21 19.92 -0.13
C SER A 103 -0.39 18.98 -1.01
N VAL A 104 0.51 19.55 -1.82
CA VAL A 104 1.39 18.78 -2.70
C VAL A 104 2.28 17.82 -1.89
N ALA A 105 2.69 18.20 -0.67
CA ALA A 105 3.46 17.32 0.22
C ALA A 105 2.66 16.08 0.64
N VAL A 106 1.35 16.24 0.92
CA VAL A 106 0.44 15.14 1.24
C VAL A 106 0.25 14.21 0.05
N GLN A 107 0.07 14.76 -1.17
CA GLN A 107 -0.07 13.96 -2.38
C GLN A 107 1.20 13.14 -2.67
N ARG A 108 2.38 13.75 -2.52
CA ARG A 108 3.68 13.07 -2.66
C ARG A 108 3.84 11.96 -1.62
N TYR A 109 3.45 12.20 -0.38
CA TYR A 109 3.50 11.18 0.66
C TYR A 109 2.62 9.98 0.32
N LYS A 110 1.35 10.22 -0.07
CA LYS A 110 0.44 9.14 -0.53
C LYS A 110 1.04 8.37 -1.70
N ARG A 111 1.60 9.08 -2.69
CA ARG A 111 2.27 8.45 -3.84
C ARG A 111 3.43 7.53 -3.40
N ALA A 112 4.28 7.98 -2.47
CA ALA A 112 5.37 7.17 -1.96
C ALA A 112 4.87 5.88 -1.31
N VAL A 113 3.88 5.99 -0.42
CA VAL A 113 3.28 4.83 0.27
C VAL A 113 2.62 3.88 -0.72
N TYR A 114 1.85 4.40 -1.68
CA TYR A 114 1.12 3.58 -2.65
C TYR A 114 2.08 2.78 -3.52
N CYS A 115 3.15 3.42 -3.99
CA CYS A 115 4.16 2.75 -4.79
C CYS A 115 4.89 1.64 -4.01
N LEU A 116 5.29 1.90 -2.76
CA LEU A 116 5.97 0.89 -1.94
C LEU A 116 5.05 -0.28 -1.57
N ALA A 117 3.79 0.00 -1.19
CA ALA A 117 2.83 -1.04 -0.83
C ALA A 117 2.56 -1.99 -2.02
N VAL A 118 2.44 -1.45 -3.24
CA VAL A 118 2.24 -2.29 -4.43
C VAL A 118 3.50 -3.06 -4.80
N ALA A 119 4.69 -2.47 -4.64
CA ALA A 119 5.96 -3.18 -4.85
C ALA A 119 6.06 -4.40 -3.92
N GLU A 120 5.77 -4.21 -2.64
CA GLU A 120 5.78 -5.28 -1.62
C GLU A 120 4.75 -6.37 -1.93
N LEU A 121 3.52 -6.01 -2.28
CA LEU A 121 2.50 -6.98 -2.68
C LEU A 121 2.95 -7.80 -3.89
N THR A 122 3.57 -7.17 -4.88
CA THR A 122 4.03 -7.83 -6.11
C THR A 122 5.18 -8.81 -5.81
N GLU A 123 6.12 -8.43 -4.95
CA GLU A 123 7.22 -9.28 -4.50
C GLU A 123 6.74 -10.51 -3.71
N HIS A 124 5.77 -10.31 -2.80
CA HIS A 124 5.17 -11.42 -2.07
C HIS A 124 4.38 -12.36 -2.97
N TYR A 125 3.66 -11.83 -3.97
CA TYR A 125 2.90 -12.65 -4.92
C TYR A 125 3.83 -13.53 -5.77
N ARG A 126 4.95 -12.95 -6.27
CA ARG A 126 6.01 -13.69 -6.97
C ARG A 126 6.57 -14.85 -6.13
N SER A 127 6.75 -14.63 -4.84
CA SER A 127 7.34 -15.63 -3.94
C SER A 127 6.43 -16.84 -3.71
N TYR A 128 5.11 -16.70 -3.93
CA TYR A 128 4.12 -17.73 -3.65
C TYR A 128 3.81 -18.65 -4.85
N ASP A 129 3.82 -18.13 -6.08
CA ASP A 129 3.49 -18.91 -7.28
C ASP A 129 4.74 -19.24 -8.14
N ALA A 130 5.44 -20.31 -7.75
CA ALA A 130 6.62 -20.82 -8.46
C ALA A 130 6.27 -21.78 -9.62
N THR A 131 5.03 -21.77 -10.12
CA THR A 131 4.64 -22.59 -11.29
C THR A 131 5.21 -22.00 -12.60
N ASN A 132 5.25 -22.78 -13.68
CA ASN A 132 5.84 -22.33 -14.97
C ASN A 132 5.11 -21.10 -15.56
N THR A 133 3.83 -20.93 -15.22
CA THR A 133 3.01 -19.74 -15.51
C THR A 133 3.36 -18.56 -14.60
N GLY A 134 3.54 -18.81 -13.30
CA GLY A 134 3.97 -17.81 -12.32
C GLY A 134 5.37 -17.24 -12.62
N ARG A 135 6.28 -18.06 -13.16
CA ARG A 135 7.61 -17.60 -13.62
C ARG A 135 7.53 -16.61 -14.80
N LYS A 136 6.67 -16.87 -15.80
CA LYS A 136 6.46 -15.92 -16.90
C LYS A 136 5.87 -14.58 -16.44
N GLN A 137 4.88 -14.62 -15.55
CA GLN A 137 4.31 -13.41 -14.96
C GLN A 137 5.32 -12.68 -14.05
N ALA A 138 6.20 -13.40 -13.37
CA ALA A 138 7.27 -12.81 -12.57
C ALA A 138 8.26 -12.00 -13.42
N ASP A 139 8.67 -12.54 -14.58
CA ASP A 139 9.59 -11.85 -15.49
C ASP A 139 8.95 -10.60 -16.14
N GLU A 140 7.64 -10.62 -16.38
CA GLU A 140 6.88 -9.47 -16.90
C GLU A 140 6.66 -8.37 -15.84
N ASN A 141 6.66 -8.72 -14.55
CA ASN A 141 6.43 -7.80 -13.43
C ASN A 141 7.73 -7.22 -12.82
N GLU A 142 8.90 -7.79 -13.12
CA GLU A 142 10.20 -7.28 -12.64
C GLU A 142 10.45 -5.81 -13.02
N PRO A 143 10.16 -5.34 -14.25
CA PRO A 143 10.25 -3.93 -14.59
C PRO A 143 9.34 -3.08 -13.72
N LEU A 144 8.12 -3.56 -13.44
CA LEU A 144 7.09 -2.82 -12.70
C LEU A 144 7.52 -2.53 -11.25
N ILE A 145 8.17 -3.47 -10.56
CA ILE A 145 8.62 -3.30 -9.16
C ILE A 145 9.71 -2.22 -9.07
N GLY A 146 10.70 -2.27 -9.98
CA GLY A 146 11.79 -1.29 -10.01
C GLY A 146 11.27 0.14 -10.24
N GLU A 147 10.29 0.29 -11.13
CA GLU A 147 9.62 1.57 -11.39
C GLU A 147 8.83 2.08 -10.19
N LEU A 148 8.09 1.22 -9.50
CA LEU A 148 7.36 1.58 -8.28
C LEU A 148 8.32 2.08 -7.20
N ARG A 149 9.41 1.33 -6.93
CA ARG A 149 10.44 1.74 -5.96
C ARG A 149 11.15 3.03 -6.37
N ARG A 150 11.37 3.26 -7.67
CA ARG A 150 11.90 4.53 -8.19
C ARG A 150 10.92 5.69 -7.98
N ASN A 151 9.65 5.50 -8.30
CA ASN A 151 8.60 6.51 -8.14
C ASN A 151 8.39 6.88 -6.67
N ALA A 152 8.49 5.92 -5.75
CA ALA A 152 8.46 6.18 -4.32
C ALA A 152 9.63 7.07 -3.87
N ARG A 153 10.85 6.73 -4.28
CA ARG A 153 12.06 7.52 -3.98
C ARG A 153 11.95 8.93 -4.53
N PHE A 154 11.46 9.12 -5.75
CA PHE A 154 11.24 10.45 -6.31
C PHE A 154 10.26 11.28 -5.49
N ALA A 155 9.15 10.67 -5.05
CA ALA A 155 8.18 11.36 -4.22
C ALA A 155 8.76 11.74 -2.84
N ILE A 156 9.63 10.91 -2.26
CA ILE A 156 10.35 11.21 -1.01
C ILE A 156 11.35 12.37 -1.24
N SER A 157 12.21 12.28 -2.26
CA SER A 157 13.16 13.35 -2.60
C SER A 157 12.45 14.69 -2.84
N ASP A 158 11.31 14.66 -3.52
CA ASP A 158 10.49 15.86 -3.74
C ASP A 158 9.96 16.47 -2.43
N ILE A 159 9.67 15.67 -1.41
CA ILE A 159 9.25 16.19 -0.09
C ILE A 159 10.46 16.78 0.65
N LEU A 160 11.61 16.12 0.54
CA LEU A 160 12.87 16.58 1.15
C LEU A 160 13.44 17.84 0.47
N GLY A 161 12.96 18.19 -0.72
CA GLY A 161 13.53 19.26 -1.55
C GLY A 161 14.86 18.85 -2.20
N GLU A 162 15.10 17.55 -2.34
CA GLU A 162 16.31 16.98 -2.93
C GLU A 162 16.14 16.69 -4.42
N VAL A 163 17.26 16.62 -5.15
CA VAL A 163 17.25 16.27 -6.58
C VAL A 163 16.92 14.79 -6.75
N ARG A 164 16.04 14.48 -7.71
CA ARG A 164 15.73 13.10 -8.10
C ARG A 164 16.95 12.47 -8.78
N LEU A 165 17.54 11.45 -8.16
CA LEU A 165 18.63 10.69 -8.75
C LEU A 165 18.08 9.56 -9.64
N THR A 166 18.19 9.71 -10.96
CA THR A 166 18.04 8.63 -11.95
C THR A 166 19.39 7.96 -12.18
N ALA A 167 19.59 6.78 -11.59
CA ALA A 167 20.69 5.91 -11.99
C ALA A 167 20.16 4.91 -13.04
N GLU A 168 20.64 5.03 -14.28
CA GLU A 168 20.48 3.98 -15.31
C GLU A 168 21.62 2.98 -15.14
N LEU A 169 21.28 1.69 -15.01
CA LEU A 169 22.27 0.61 -15.05
C LEU A 169 22.58 0.36 -16.52
N VAL A 170 23.80 0.72 -16.95
CA VAL A 170 24.34 0.46 -18.30
C VAL A 170 25.16 -0.81 -18.29
#